data_AF-A0AAN6UIR9-F1
#
_entry.id   AF-A0AAN6UIR9-F1
#
_cell.length_a   1.000
_cell.length_b   1.000
_cell.length_c   1.000
_cell.angle_alpha   90.00
_cell.angle_beta   90.00
_cell.angle_gamma   90.00
#
_symmetry.space_group_name_H-M   'P 1'
#
loop_
_entity.id
_entity.type
_entity.pdbx_description
1 polymer ?
#
loop_
_entity_poly.entity_id
_entity_poly.type
_entity_poly.pdbx_seq_one_letter_code
_entity_poly.pdbx_strand_id
1 'polypeptide(L)'
;MQSPTTLTITSPGTVIEAAPLTREAFAPFGDVIENQRPDVHPSSASAHPCLPFDGISANQSSAIKYQHVSRNINLYDQAPSGQPGQPVMNMFVCAARARIPPPPQTDPAPTRPRPRPPPPTPLRAPPLLLPSTFPVSVLERHPYTTQTFIPLTPPHHTPATQQHHTYLVIVAPTLPAPGPDSTLPVPTRIPSPSTHYPRPLPGPGLPDLARLRAFVATRAQAVTYAAGTWHAPMVALGAAGTAVDFVVVQFANGVAGEDCQEVVLASSGAG
;
A
#
# COMPACT_ATOMS: atom_id res chain seq x y z
N MET A 1 -4.44 -27.66 -5.26
CA MET A 1 -4.47 -26.19 -5.28
C MET A 1 -5.89 -25.79 -5.65
N GLN A 2 -6.72 -25.39 -4.68
CA GLN A 2 -8.02 -24.80 -4.98
C GLN A 2 -7.79 -23.33 -5.36
N SER A 3 -8.42 -22.88 -6.43
CA SER A 3 -8.29 -21.52 -6.94
C SER A 3 -8.80 -20.49 -5.92
N PRO A 4 -8.24 -19.26 -5.89
CA PRO A 4 -8.79 -18.17 -5.09
C PRO A 4 -10.27 -17.99 -5.39
N THR A 5 -11.05 -17.61 -4.38
CA THR A 5 -12.50 -17.42 -4.57
C THR A 5 -12.75 -16.06 -5.20
N THR A 6 -13.20 -16.06 -6.45
CA THR A 6 -13.48 -14.85 -7.23
C THR A 6 -14.96 -14.52 -7.23
N LEU A 7 -15.33 -13.31 -6.83
CA LEU A 7 -16.67 -12.76 -7.03
C LEU A 7 -16.62 -11.68 -8.13
N THR A 8 -17.64 -11.61 -8.98
CA THR A 8 -17.72 -10.58 -10.04
C THR A 8 -18.57 -9.41 -9.56
N ILE A 9 -18.03 -8.19 -9.64
CA ILE A 9 -18.73 -6.93 -9.35
C ILE A 9 -18.75 -6.10 -10.62
N THR A 10 -19.94 -5.69 -11.07
CA THR A 10 -20.10 -4.78 -12.20
C THR A 10 -20.15 -3.34 -11.68
N SER A 11 -19.20 -2.50 -12.10
CA SER A 11 -19.11 -1.09 -11.63
C SER A 11 -19.33 -0.10 -12.79
N PRO A 12 -19.91 1.08 -12.54
CA PRO A 12 -19.73 2.22 -13.42
C PRO A 12 -18.25 2.66 -13.44
N GLY A 13 -17.83 3.31 -14.53
CA GLY A 13 -16.48 3.85 -14.66
C GLY A 13 -16.26 5.02 -13.69
N THR A 14 -15.43 4.82 -12.67
CA THR A 14 -15.03 5.87 -11.72
C THR A 14 -13.53 6.14 -11.86
N VAL A 15 -13.16 7.41 -11.96
CA VAL A 15 -11.76 7.87 -11.93
C VAL A 15 -11.54 8.59 -10.61
N ILE A 16 -10.50 8.17 -9.89
CA ILE A 16 -10.06 8.84 -8.66
C ILE A 16 -8.61 9.30 -8.78
N GLU A 17 -8.29 10.40 -8.10
CA GLU A 17 -6.92 10.90 -8.01
C GLU A 17 -6.18 10.22 -6.86
N ALA A 18 -4.93 9.81 -7.09
CA ALA A 18 -4.07 9.28 -6.05
C ALA A 18 -3.40 10.42 -5.27
N ALA A 19 -3.69 10.52 -3.97
CA ALA A 19 -3.07 11.51 -3.09
C ALA A 19 -1.73 11.00 -2.53
N PRO A 20 -0.84 11.86 -2.00
CA PRO A 20 0.32 11.38 -1.24
C PRO A 20 -0.12 10.51 -0.05
N LEU A 21 0.59 9.41 0.20
CA LEU A 21 0.32 8.56 1.36
C LEU A 21 0.74 9.29 2.65
N THR A 22 -0.19 9.44 3.58
CA THR A 22 0.09 9.87 4.97
C THR A 22 -0.57 8.91 5.96
N ARG A 23 -0.05 8.88 7.19
CA ARG A 23 -0.66 8.06 8.25
C ARG A 23 -2.12 8.42 8.47
N GLU A 24 -2.43 9.71 8.56
CA GLU A 24 -3.76 10.20 8.94
C GLU A 24 -4.78 9.81 7.87
N ALA A 25 -4.43 9.99 6.60
CA ALA A 25 -5.31 9.67 5.48
C ALA A 25 -5.51 8.17 5.29
N PHE A 26 -4.49 7.36 5.61
CA PHE A 26 -4.54 5.91 5.51
C PHE A 26 -5.08 5.21 6.75
N ALA A 27 -5.15 5.92 7.88
CA ALA A 27 -5.54 5.36 9.18
C ALA A 27 -6.81 4.50 9.11
N PRO A 28 -7.91 4.83 8.40
CA PRO A 28 -9.09 3.95 8.39
C PRO A 28 -8.84 2.53 7.83
N PHE A 29 -7.78 2.36 7.04
CA PHE A 29 -7.47 1.14 6.26
C PHE A 29 -6.30 0.34 6.81
N GLY A 30 -5.49 0.93 7.69
CA GLY A 30 -4.24 0.33 8.09
C GLY A 30 -3.25 1.32 8.67
N ASP A 31 -1.99 0.93 8.69
CA ASP A 31 -0.90 1.73 9.25
C ASP A 31 0.15 2.05 8.18
N VAL A 32 0.74 3.25 8.28
CA VAL A 32 1.93 3.66 7.52
C VAL A 32 3.14 3.58 8.46
N ILE A 33 4.13 2.78 8.05
CA ILE A 33 5.38 2.57 8.77
C ILE A 33 6.49 3.33 8.03
N GLU A 34 7.08 4.31 8.71
CA GLU A 34 8.17 5.15 8.19
C GLU A 34 8.98 5.74 9.36
N ASN A 35 10.06 6.47 9.09
CA ASN A 35 10.75 7.22 10.14
C ASN A 35 9.88 8.42 10.58
N GLN A 36 9.57 8.49 11.87
CA GLN A 36 8.66 9.49 12.44
C GLN A 36 9.28 10.86 12.68
N ARG A 37 10.60 10.91 12.81
CA ARG A 37 11.37 12.12 13.00
C ARG A 37 12.63 12.04 12.15
N PRO A 38 12.50 12.13 10.81
CA PRO A 38 13.66 12.14 9.93
C PRO A 38 14.58 13.35 10.18
N ASP A 39 14.07 14.38 10.84
CA ASP A 39 14.79 15.56 11.31
C ASP A 39 15.66 15.30 12.56
N VAL A 40 15.43 14.22 13.31
CA VAL A 40 16.19 13.89 14.52
C VAL A 40 17.24 12.85 14.18
N HIS A 41 18.51 13.25 14.32
CA HIS A 41 19.61 12.29 14.22
C HIS A 41 19.58 11.34 15.43
N PRO A 42 19.78 10.02 15.26
CA PRO A 42 19.70 9.07 16.37
C PRO A 42 20.61 9.39 17.56
N SER A 43 21.82 9.93 17.29
CA SER A 43 22.75 10.36 18.35
C SER A 43 22.28 11.53 19.21
N SER A 44 21.25 12.26 18.79
CA SER A 44 20.65 13.33 19.59
C SER A 44 19.32 12.94 20.21
N ALA A 45 18.86 11.69 20.03
CA ALA A 45 17.52 11.25 20.43
C ALA A 45 17.20 11.48 21.92
N SER A 46 18.19 11.32 22.81
CA SER A 46 18.02 11.54 24.25
C SER A 46 17.72 12.99 24.63
N ALA A 47 18.00 13.95 23.74
CA ALA A 47 17.62 15.35 23.93
C ALA A 47 16.16 15.64 23.55
N HIS A 48 15.43 14.65 23.02
CA HIS A 48 14.04 14.77 22.59
C HIS A 48 13.12 13.91 23.46
N PRO A 49 12.42 14.49 24.46
CA PRO A 49 11.65 13.73 25.45
C PRO A 49 10.32 13.16 24.94
N CYS A 50 9.81 13.64 23.79
CA CYS A 50 8.49 13.28 23.26
C CYS A 50 8.60 12.70 21.84
N LEU A 51 9.24 11.54 21.70
CA LEU A 51 9.27 10.83 20.43
C LEU A 51 7.95 10.05 20.23
N PRO A 52 7.37 10.04 19.01
CA PRO A 52 6.18 9.25 18.70
C PRO A 52 6.36 7.76 19.02
N PHE A 53 5.27 7.02 19.21
CA PHE A 53 5.30 5.57 19.42
C PHE A 53 6.19 5.11 20.59
N ASP A 54 6.16 5.86 21.71
CA ASP A 54 7.00 5.61 22.88
C ASP A 54 8.48 5.41 22.49
N GLY A 55 8.95 6.27 21.57
CA GLY A 55 10.26 6.18 20.98
C GLY A 55 11.36 6.37 22.02
N ILE A 56 12.32 5.45 22.05
CA ILE A 56 13.44 5.49 23.00
C ILE A 56 14.78 5.54 22.29
N SER A 57 15.75 6.20 22.93
CA SER A 57 17.16 6.07 22.56
C SER A 57 17.61 4.63 22.82
N ALA A 58 18.26 4.01 21.85
CA ALA A 58 18.69 2.62 21.88
C ALA A 58 20.14 2.48 21.35
N ASN A 59 20.71 1.28 21.50
CA ASN A 59 22.05 0.92 21.01
C ASN A 59 23.13 1.92 21.45
N GLN A 60 23.26 2.15 22.75
CA GLN A 60 24.23 3.11 23.32
C GLN A 60 24.09 4.53 22.70
N SER A 61 22.85 4.98 22.53
CA SER A 61 22.50 6.28 21.92
C SER A 61 22.94 6.44 20.46
N SER A 62 22.93 5.36 19.69
CA SER A 62 23.16 5.39 18.24
C SER A 62 21.92 5.06 17.40
N ALA A 63 20.81 4.70 18.05
CA ALA A 63 19.55 4.35 17.38
C ALA A 63 18.34 4.97 18.09
N ILE A 64 17.27 5.17 17.32
CA ILE A 64 15.92 5.43 17.86
C ILE A 64 15.09 4.18 17.63
N LYS A 65 14.48 3.64 18.69
CA LYS A 65 13.53 2.55 18.59
C LYS A 65 12.12 3.08 18.80
N TYR A 66 11.35 3.18 17.71
CA TYR A 66 9.90 3.40 17.75
C TYR A 66 9.19 2.08 18.05
N GLN A 67 8.27 2.07 19.01
CA GLN A 67 7.64 0.85 19.49
C GLN A 67 6.29 0.61 18.83
N HIS A 68 6.04 -0.62 18.41
CA HIS A 68 4.73 -1.04 17.88
C HIS A 68 4.16 -0.11 16.78
N VAL A 69 4.99 0.26 15.82
CA VAL A 69 4.65 1.14 14.68
C VAL A 69 3.55 0.58 13.78
N SER A 70 3.21 -0.70 13.92
CA SER A 70 2.00 -1.33 13.38
C SER A 70 1.60 -2.52 14.26
N ARG A 71 0.40 -3.06 14.03
CA ARG A 71 -0.28 -4.02 14.92
C ARG A 71 -0.74 -5.24 14.14
N ASN A 72 0.17 -6.19 13.94
CA ASN A 72 -0.14 -7.44 13.25
C ASN A 72 -1.15 -8.27 14.04
N ILE A 73 -2.10 -8.90 13.33
CA ILE A 73 -3.12 -9.76 13.95
C ILE A 73 -3.29 -11.08 13.19
N ASN A 74 -3.54 -12.13 13.96
CA ASN A 74 -3.85 -13.48 13.50
C ASN A 74 -5.24 -13.85 14.03
N LEU A 75 -6.19 -14.05 13.12
CA LEU A 75 -7.59 -14.38 13.41
C LEU A 75 -7.97 -15.75 12.84
N TYR A 76 -7.02 -16.56 12.38
CA TYR A 76 -7.29 -17.87 11.78
C TYR A 76 -7.87 -18.89 12.79
N ASP A 77 -7.88 -18.57 14.09
CA ASP A 77 -8.65 -19.32 15.10
C ASP A 77 -10.17 -19.29 14.85
N GLN A 78 -10.63 -18.40 13.97
CA GLN A 78 -12.02 -18.23 13.54
C GLN A 78 -12.27 -18.73 12.11
N ALA A 79 -11.24 -19.27 11.44
CA ALA A 79 -11.38 -19.75 10.07
C ALA A 79 -12.16 -21.09 10.04
N PRO A 80 -13.11 -21.28 9.11
CA PRO A 80 -13.94 -22.50 9.03
C PRO A 80 -13.15 -23.81 8.89
N SER A 81 -11.98 -23.77 8.25
CA SER A 81 -11.12 -24.94 8.08
C SER A 81 -10.58 -25.51 9.39
N GLY A 82 -10.56 -24.72 10.46
CA GLY A 82 -9.86 -25.04 11.71
C GLY A 82 -8.33 -25.07 11.58
N GLN A 83 -7.78 -24.67 10.43
CA GLN A 83 -6.33 -24.65 10.22
C GLN A 83 -5.72 -23.40 10.85
N PRO A 84 -4.69 -23.54 11.72
CA PRO A 84 -4.07 -22.39 12.37
C PRO A 84 -3.28 -21.56 11.38
N GLY A 85 -3.39 -20.24 11.49
CA GLY A 85 -2.55 -19.30 10.75
C GLY A 85 -1.14 -19.27 11.31
N GLN A 86 -0.15 -19.38 10.43
CA GLN A 86 1.27 -19.24 10.75
C GLN A 86 1.81 -17.92 10.22
N PRO A 87 2.76 -17.26 10.92
CA PRO A 87 3.43 -16.10 10.37
C PRO A 87 4.24 -16.53 9.13
N VAL A 88 4.05 -15.82 8.02
CA VAL A 88 4.76 -16.05 6.77
C VAL A 88 5.41 -14.76 6.30
N MET A 89 6.57 -14.90 5.65
CA MET A 89 7.33 -13.80 5.08
C MET A 89 7.69 -14.15 3.65
N ASN A 90 7.23 -13.36 2.70
CA ASN A 90 7.41 -13.60 1.27
C ASN A 90 8.13 -12.42 0.61
N MET A 91 8.70 -12.64 -0.58
CA MET A 91 9.28 -11.59 -1.40
C MET A 91 8.45 -11.43 -2.67
N PHE A 92 8.05 -10.20 -2.98
CA PHE A 92 7.39 -9.84 -4.22
C PHE A 92 8.31 -8.93 -5.03
N VAL A 93 8.68 -9.33 -6.25
CA VAL A 93 9.44 -8.51 -7.18
C VAL A 93 8.47 -7.97 -8.23
N CYS A 94 8.05 -6.72 -8.05
CA CYS A 94 6.95 -6.12 -8.80
C CYS A 94 7.48 -5.25 -9.93
N ALA A 95 7.29 -5.66 -11.19
CA ALA A 95 7.59 -4.82 -12.35
C ALA A 95 6.79 -3.50 -12.29
N ALA A 96 7.41 -2.39 -12.68
CA ALA A 96 6.74 -1.10 -12.77
C ALA A 96 5.68 -1.12 -13.88
N ARG A 97 4.43 -0.81 -13.53
CA ARG A 97 3.28 -0.89 -14.44
C ARG A 97 2.75 0.47 -14.91
N ALA A 98 3.14 1.55 -14.24
CA ALA A 98 2.77 2.91 -14.61
C ALA A 98 3.85 3.93 -14.17
N ARG A 99 3.73 5.16 -14.67
CA ARG A 99 4.46 6.33 -14.16
C ARG A 99 3.48 7.43 -13.81
N ILE A 100 3.74 8.11 -12.71
CA ILE A 100 3.13 9.40 -12.41
C ILE A 100 4.07 10.46 -12.96
N PRO A 101 3.64 11.33 -13.90
CA PRO A 101 4.46 12.45 -14.33
C PRO A 101 4.85 13.31 -13.12
N PRO A 102 6.09 13.82 -13.03
CA PRO A 102 6.41 14.81 -12.01
C PRO A 102 5.48 16.02 -12.16
N PRO A 103 5.10 16.69 -11.05
CA PRO A 103 4.36 17.94 -11.15
C PRO A 103 5.11 18.91 -12.06
N PRO A 104 4.40 19.74 -12.86
CA PRO A 104 5.05 20.72 -13.73
C PRO A 104 5.97 21.59 -12.88
N GLN A 105 7.27 21.58 -13.21
CA GLN A 105 8.23 22.49 -12.57
C GLN A 105 7.82 23.91 -12.95
N THR A 106 7.35 24.69 -11.98
CA THR A 106 7.27 26.14 -12.12
C THR A 106 8.70 26.66 -12.03
N ASP A 107 9.38 26.76 -13.17
CA ASP A 107 10.65 27.48 -13.22
C ASP A 107 10.41 28.90 -12.70
N PRO A 108 11.18 29.38 -11.71
CA PRO A 108 11.12 30.78 -11.33
C PRO A 108 11.41 31.63 -12.56
N ALA A 109 10.64 32.70 -12.75
CA ALA A 109 10.78 33.59 -13.89
C ALA A 109 12.26 33.98 -14.06
N PRO A 110 12.84 33.85 -15.27
CA PRO A 110 14.26 34.11 -15.46
C PRO A 110 14.56 35.58 -15.14
N THR A 111 15.28 35.83 -14.05
CA THR A 111 15.69 37.16 -13.58
C THR A 111 16.86 37.76 -14.38
N ARG A 112 17.17 37.20 -15.56
CA ARG A 112 18.27 37.68 -16.42
C ARG A 112 17.88 37.65 -17.90
N PRO A 113 18.20 38.69 -18.70
CA PRO A 113 17.99 38.65 -20.14
C PRO A 113 18.75 37.46 -20.75
N ARG A 114 18.03 36.63 -21.52
CA ARG A 114 18.56 35.42 -22.16
C ARG A 114 19.62 35.80 -23.21
N PRO A 115 20.82 35.18 -23.21
CA PRO A 115 21.72 35.28 -24.36
C PRO A 115 21.14 34.56 -25.58
N ARG A 116 21.61 34.95 -26.77
CA ARG A 116 21.15 34.51 -28.11
C ARG A 116 21.02 32.97 -28.19
N PRO A 117 19.96 32.42 -28.82
CA PRO A 117 19.72 30.98 -28.83
C PRO A 117 20.83 30.21 -29.57
N PRO A 118 21.25 29.04 -29.06
CA PRO A 118 22.12 28.11 -29.79
C PRO A 118 21.39 27.51 -31.00
N PRO A 119 22.13 26.94 -31.98
CA PRO A 119 21.54 26.31 -33.17
C PRO A 119 20.58 25.16 -32.79
N PRO A 120 19.59 24.84 -33.66
CA PRO A 120 18.56 23.87 -33.36
C PRO A 120 19.16 22.48 -33.11
N THR A 121 18.92 21.97 -31.90
CA THR A 121 19.19 20.59 -31.52
C THR A 121 18.21 19.67 -32.25
N PRO A 122 18.59 18.45 -32.67
CA PRO A 122 17.65 17.52 -33.28
C PRO A 122 16.45 17.29 -32.35
N LEU A 123 15.26 17.28 -32.95
CA LEU A 123 13.96 17.08 -32.29
C LEU A 123 14.04 15.90 -31.32
N ARG A 124 14.09 16.20 -30.03
CA ARG A 124 13.91 15.21 -28.97
C ARG A 124 12.56 14.55 -29.22
N ALA A 125 12.55 13.24 -29.45
CA ALA A 125 11.31 12.47 -29.53
C ALA A 125 10.43 12.83 -28.33
N PRO A 126 9.11 13.06 -28.52
CA PRO A 126 8.24 13.38 -27.41
C PRO A 126 8.38 12.27 -26.36
N PRO A 127 8.54 12.60 -25.06
CA PRO A 127 8.58 11.57 -24.04
C PRO A 127 7.30 10.74 -24.20
N LEU A 128 7.45 9.42 -24.28
CA LEU A 128 6.32 8.50 -24.26
C LEU A 128 5.48 8.86 -23.03
N LEU A 129 4.35 9.51 -23.27
CA LEU A 129 3.35 9.80 -22.26
C LEU A 129 2.77 8.45 -21.86
N LEU A 130 3.34 7.87 -20.81
CA LEU A 130 2.68 6.74 -20.16
C LEU A 130 1.29 7.20 -19.74
N PRO A 131 0.28 6.32 -19.85
CA PRO A 131 -1.09 6.71 -19.52
C PRO A 131 -1.13 7.29 -18.11
N SER A 132 -1.73 8.48 -17.98
CA SER A 132 -1.95 9.18 -16.71
C SER A 132 -2.94 8.45 -15.81
N THR A 133 -3.52 7.36 -16.28
CA THR A 133 -4.53 6.54 -15.62
C THR A 133 -4.03 5.10 -15.47
N PHE A 134 -4.24 4.53 -14.30
CA PHE A 134 -3.94 3.13 -14.00
C PHE A 134 -5.26 2.38 -13.80
N PRO A 135 -5.62 1.40 -14.66
CA PRO A 135 -6.85 0.64 -14.51
C PRO A 135 -6.74 -0.34 -13.34
N VAL A 136 -7.75 -0.33 -12.46
CA VAL A 136 -7.91 -1.31 -11.39
C VAL A 136 -9.06 -2.23 -11.76
N SER A 137 -8.75 -3.51 -11.96
CA SER A 137 -9.73 -4.54 -12.31
C SER A 137 -9.95 -5.57 -11.22
N VAL A 138 -9.17 -5.52 -10.13
CA VAL A 138 -9.26 -6.48 -9.01
C VAL A 138 -9.05 -5.75 -7.71
N LEU A 139 -9.87 -6.10 -6.70
CA LEU A 139 -9.59 -5.85 -5.29
C LEU A 139 -9.55 -7.18 -4.55
N GLU A 140 -8.67 -7.28 -3.58
CA GLU A 140 -8.49 -8.43 -2.72
C GLU A 140 -8.55 -8.03 -1.24
N ARG A 141 -8.81 -8.98 -0.36
CA ARG A 141 -8.68 -8.81 1.09
C ARG A 141 -8.19 -10.08 1.75
N HIS A 142 -7.53 -9.90 2.89
CA HIS A 142 -7.10 -10.97 3.79
C HIS A 142 -7.94 -10.90 5.07
N PRO A 143 -9.07 -11.61 5.17
CA PRO A 143 -10.05 -11.42 6.24
C PRO A 143 -9.49 -11.75 7.62
N TYR A 144 -8.61 -12.75 7.72
CA TYR A 144 -8.10 -13.28 8.99
C TYR A 144 -6.76 -12.71 9.43
N THR A 145 -6.19 -11.75 8.71
CA THR A 145 -4.87 -11.20 9.06
C THR A 145 -4.64 -9.80 8.51
N THR A 146 -3.76 -9.06 9.18
CA THR A 146 -3.07 -7.92 8.56
C THR A 146 -2.04 -8.39 7.53
N GLN A 147 -1.80 -7.58 6.51
CA GLN A 147 -0.73 -7.82 5.55
C GLN A 147 0.14 -6.58 5.40
N THR A 148 1.44 -6.74 5.61
CA THR A 148 2.42 -5.65 5.55
C THR A 148 3.28 -5.78 4.31
N PHE A 149 3.39 -4.73 3.51
CA PHE A 149 4.35 -4.60 2.41
C PHE A 149 5.45 -3.61 2.79
N ILE A 150 6.69 -4.07 2.74
CA ILE A 150 7.89 -3.32 3.10
C ILE A 150 8.77 -3.20 1.85
N PRO A 151 8.84 -2.01 1.22
CA PRO A 151 9.71 -1.84 0.07
C PRO A 151 11.18 -1.99 0.47
N LEU A 152 11.95 -2.68 -0.35
CA LEU A 152 13.40 -2.72 -0.25
C LEU A 152 14.02 -1.69 -1.19
N THR A 153 15.05 -1.02 -0.71
CA THR A 153 15.88 -0.15 -1.53
C THR A 153 16.78 -1.04 -2.40
N PRO A 154 16.81 -0.83 -3.72
CA PRO A 154 17.70 -1.58 -4.60
C PRO A 154 19.16 -1.18 -4.32
N PRO A 155 20.13 -2.04 -4.66
CA PRO A 155 21.54 -1.81 -4.34
C PRO A 155 22.08 -0.48 -4.92
N HIS A 156 23.08 0.11 -4.26
CA HIS A 156 23.66 1.43 -4.59
C HIS A 156 24.14 1.61 -6.05
N HIS A 157 24.37 0.52 -6.79
CA HIS A 157 24.78 0.55 -8.22
C HIS A 157 23.60 0.69 -9.20
N THR A 158 22.38 0.79 -8.68
CA THR A 158 21.18 0.98 -9.49
C THR A 158 21.22 2.37 -10.15
N PRO A 159 21.11 2.48 -11.48
CA PRO A 159 21.16 3.77 -12.18
C PRO A 159 20.18 4.80 -11.59
N ALA A 160 20.54 6.09 -11.57
CA ALA A 160 19.71 7.15 -11.00
C ALA A 160 18.29 7.24 -11.59
N THR A 161 18.13 6.80 -12.85
CA THR A 161 16.84 6.69 -13.53
C THR A 161 15.91 5.63 -12.94
N GLN A 162 16.43 4.75 -12.08
CA GLN A 162 15.74 3.70 -11.34
C GLN A 162 15.77 3.95 -9.81
N GLN A 163 16.01 5.20 -9.38
CA GLN A 163 16.01 5.57 -7.96
C GLN A 163 14.66 6.15 -7.50
N HIS A 164 13.91 6.78 -8.40
CA HIS A 164 12.60 7.38 -8.11
C HIS A 164 11.45 6.40 -8.29
N HIS A 165 11.40 5.40 -7.42
CA HIS A 165 10.28 4.47 -7.38
C HIS A 165 9.30 4.85 -6.28
N THR A 166 8.03 4.74 -6.64
CA THR A 166 6.90 4.82 -5.74
C THR A 166 6.02 3.59 -5.99
N TYR A 167 4.93 3.48 -5.25
CA TYR A 167 3.93 2.46 -5.51
C TYR A 167 2.54 3.00 -5.17
N LEU A 168 1.50 2.44 -5.80
CA LEU A 168 0.13 2.79 -5.45
C LEU A 168 -0.39 1.88 -4.35
N VAL A 169 -1.11 2.51 -3.42
CA VAL A 169 -1.90 1.86 -2.40
C VAL A 169 -3.35 2.23 -2.68
N ILE A 170 -4.15 1.26 -3.07
CA ILE A 170 -5.54 1.48 -3.49
C ILE A 170 -6.41 0.66 -2.56
N VAL A 171 -7.34 1.30 -1.86
CA VAL A 171 -8.13 0.69 -0.78
C VAL A 171 -9.58 1.10 -0.86
N ALA A 172 -10.46 0.24 -0.37
CA ALA A 172 -11.89 0.51 -0.25
C ALA A 172 -12.42 0.07 1.12
N PRO A 173 -13.36 0.82 1.71
CA PRO A 173 -14.17 0.32 2.82
C PRO A 173 -14.98 -0.90 2.39
N THR A 174 -15.57 -1.60 3.36
CA THR A 174 -16.51 -2.69 3.11
C THR A 174 -17.95 -2.17 3.20
N LEU A 175 -18.77 -2.50 2.22
CA LEU A 175 -20.22 -2.27 2.27
C LEU A 175 -20.85 -3.13 3.37
N PRO A 176 -21.95 -2.68 3.99
CA PRO A 176 -22.77 -3.57 4.82
C PRO A 176 -23.22 -4.79 4.00
N ALA A 177 -23.13 -5.98 4.60
CA ALA A 177 -23.58 -7.19 3.92
C ALA A 177 -25.11 -7.19 3.77
N PRO A 178 -25.65 -7.61 2.61
CA PRO A 178 -27.10 -7.62 2.37
C PRO A 178 -27.85 -8.70 3.17
N GLY A 179 -27.15 -9.63 3.82
CA GLY A 179 -27.72 -10.65 4.71
C GLY A 179 -26.66 -11.63 5.26
N PRO A 180 -27.04 -12.54 6.18
CA PRO A 180 -26.13 -13.50 6.81
C PRO A 180 -25.63 -14.62 5.88
N ASP A 181 -26.35 -14.92 4.80
CA ASP A 181 -26.09 -16.07 3.91
C ASP A 181 -25.30 -15.71 2.63
N SER A 182 -24.86 -14.46 2.46
CA SER A 182 -24.42 -13.95 1.16
C SER A 182 -22.91 -13.77 0.98
N THR A 183 -22.05 -14.38 1.80
CA THR A 183 -20.65 -13.93 1.88
C THR A 183 -19.63 -15.01 2.25
N LEU A 184 -18.43 -14.83 1.71
CA LEU A 184 -17.21 -15.55 2.08
C LEU A 184 -16.94 -15.41 3.60
N PRO A 185 -16.29 -16.41 4.22
CA PRO A 185 -16.11 -16.44 5.67
C PRO A 185 -15.19 -15.30 6.14
N VAL A 186 -15.53 -14.70 7.29
CA VAL A 186 -14.77 -13.61 7.92
C VAL A 186 -14.72 -13.80 9.44
N PRO A 187 -13.73 -13.23 10.13
CA PRO A 187 -13.72 -13.24 11.59
C PRO A 187 -14.83 -12.34 12.15
N THR A 188 -15.35 -12.71 13.32
CA THR A 188 -16.44 -12.00 14.00
C THR A 188 -15.99 -11.31 15.27
N ARG A 189 -14.81 -11.66 15.79
CA ARG A 189 -14.25 -11.10 17.01
C ARG A 189 -12.77 -10.79 16.88
N ILE A 190 -12.34 -9.80 17.64
CA ILE A 190 -10.93 -9.53 17.91
C ILE A 190 -10.60 -10.21 19.25
N PRO A 191 -9.62 -11.13 19.33
CA PRO A 191 -9.30 -11.87 20.56
C PRO A 191 -9.02 -10.94 21.75
N SER A 192 -9.34 -11.33 22.98
CA SER A 192 -8.94 -10.60 24.19
C SER A 192 -7.79 -11.33 24.90
N PRO A 193 -6.75 -10.64 25.39
CA PRO A 193 -6.53 -9.19 25.37
C PRO A 193 -5.79 -8.75 24.11
N SER A 194 -6.50 -8.49 23.00
CA SER A 194 -5.97 -7.65 21.92
C SER A 194 -6.12 -6.19 22.32
N THR A 195 -5.40 -5.77 23.35
CA THR A 195 -5.29 -4.35 23.72
C THR A 195 -4.53 -3.51 22.69
N HIS A 196 -4.12 -4.14 21.58
CA HIS A 196 -3.18 -3.56 20.63
C HIS A 196 -3.70 -3.46 19.20
N TYR A 197 -4.82 -4.09 18.84
CA TYR A 197 -5.45 -3.89 17.52
C TYR A 197 -6.59 -2.86 17.61
N PRO A 198 -6.43 -1.64 17.08
CA PRO A 198 -7.33 -0.54 17.38
C PRO A 198 -8.53 -0.41 16.43
N ARG A 199 -8.73 -1.38 15.52
CA ARG A 199 -9.68 -1.26 14.41
C ARG A 199 -10.83 -2.26 14.54
N PRO A 200 -12.06 -1.87 14.19
CA PRO A 200 -13.15 -2.83 14.05
C PRO A 200 -12.90 -3.74 12.84
N LEU A 201 -13.48 -4.94 12.88
CA LEU A 201 -13.49 -5.84 11.72
C LEU A 201 -14.50 -5.33 10.68
N PRO A 202 -14.16 -5.32 9.39
CA PRO A 202 -15.01 -4.75 8.33
C PRO A 202 -16.26 -5.58 8.02
N GLY A 203 -16.30 -6.83 8.49
CA GLY A 203 -17.40 -7.76 8.21
C GLY A 203 -17.36 -8.28 6.77
N PRO A 204 -18.44 -8.94 6.33
CA PRO A 204 -18.32 -9.83 5.19
C PRO A 204 -18.65 -9.21 3.81
N GLY A 205 -19.09 -7.95 3.75
CA GLY A 205 -19.55 -7.33 2.51
C GLY A 205 -18.48 -7.08 1.43
N LEU A 206 -18.95 -6.64 0.26
CA LEU A 206 -18.13 -6.28 -0.90
C LEU A 206 -17.43 -4.93 -0.71
N PRO A 207 -16.39 -4.58 -1.50
CA PRO A 207 -15.78 -3.26 -1.43
C PRO A 207 -16.77 -2.15 -1.82
N ASP A 208 -16.76 -1.06 -1.05
CA ASP A 208 -17.49 0.17 -1.37
C ASP A 208 -16.67 0.99 -2.38
N LEU A 209 -16.95 0.76 -3.67
CA LEU A 209 -16.25 1.42 -4.78
C LEU A 209 -16.52 2.93 -4.83
N ALA A 210 -17.65 3.42 -4.29
CA ALA A 210 -17.95 4.84 -4.23
C ALA A 210 -17.03 5.58 -3.22
N ARG A 211 -16.41 4.84 -2.30
CA ARG A 211 -15.50 5.36 -1.27
C ARG A 211 -14.06 4.87 -1.46
N LEU A 212 -13.72 4.43 -2.67
CA LEU A 212 -12.37 3.99 -3.01
C LEU A 212 -11.37 5.15 -2.86
N ARG A 213 -10.18 4.83 -2.35
CA ARG A 213 -9.10 5.78 -2.10
C ARG A 213 -7.83 5.24 -2.74
N ALA A 214 -7.06 6.12 -3.37
CA ALA A 214 -5.75 5.79 -3.90
C ALA A 214 -4.70 6.71 -3.28
N PHE A 215 -3.55 6.13 -2.99
CA PHE A 215 -2.40 6.84 -2.44
C PHE A 215 -1.14 6.50 -3.21
N VAL A 216 -0.23 7.47 -3.32
CA VAL A 216 1.13 7.30 -3.82
C VAL A 216 2.05 7.20 -2.62
N ALA A 217 2.65 6.03 -2.43
CA ALA A 217 3.61 5.75 -1.37
C ALA A 217 5.04 5.81 -1.89
N THR A 218 5.96 6.29 -1.06
CA THR A 218 7.40 6.28 -1.36
C THR A 218 8.06 5.00 -0.89
N ARG A 219 9.28 4.73 -1.35
CA ARG A 219 10.10 3.61 -0.83
C ARG A 219 10.52 3.74 0.63
N ALA A 220 10.35 4.91 1.26
CA ALA A 220 10.61 5.08 2.69
C ALA A 220 9.39 4.72 3.56
N GLN A 221 8.27 4.38 2.92
CA GLN A 221 7.00 4.05 3.56
C GLN A 221 6.69 2.59 3.31
N ALA A 222 6.48 1.83 4.36
CA ALA A 222 5.82 0.53 4.32
C ALA A 222 4.35 0.71 4.71
N VAL A 223 3.48 -0.18 4.23
CA VAL A 223 2.05 -0.19 4.58
C VAL A 223 1.65 -1.51 5.20
N THR A 224 0.85 -1.43 6.26
CA THR A 224 0.14 -2.59 6.80
C THR A 224 -1.35 -2.40 6.55
N TYR A 225 -1.95 -3.23 5.71
CA TYR A 225 -3.40 -3.31 5.59
C TYR A 225 -3.99 -3.93 6.86
N ALA A 226 -5.05 -3.32 7.38
CA ALA A 226 -5.85 -3.88 8.46
C ALA A 226 -6.57 -5.17 8.00
N ALA A 227 -6.82 -6.10 8.92
CA ALA A 227 -7.51 -7.35 8.61
C ALA A 227 -8.85 -7.11 7.90
N GLY A 228 -9.04 -7.78 6.77
CA GLY A 228 -10.22 -7.67 5.92
C GLY A 228 -10.34 -6.38 5.11
N THR A 229 -9.37 -5.47 5.13
CA THR A 229 -9.39 -4.27 4.29
C THR A 229 -9.27 -4.67 2.82
N TRP A 230 -10.21 -4.20 1.99
CA TRP A 230 -10.12 -4.35 0.55
C TRP A 230 -9.02 -3.45 -0.01
N HIS A 231 -8.16 -4.02 -0.85
CA HIS A 231 -7.07 -3.32 -1.49
C HIS A 231 -6.75 -3.90 -2.87
N ALA A 232 -6.10 -3.14 -3.74
CA ALA A 232 -5.66 -3.66 -5.04
C ALA A 232 -4.33 -4.42 -4.90
N PRO A 233 -4.06 -5.42 -5.76
CA PRO A 233 -2.75 -6.06 -5.84
C PRO A 233 -1.63 -5.04 -6.09
N MET A 234 -0.49 -5.20 -5.41
CA MET A 234 0.58 -4.20 -5.32
C MET A 234 1.01 -3.60 -6.67
N VAL A 235 0.94 -2.27 -6.82
CA VAL A 235 1.26 -1.55 -8.07
C VAL A 235 2.57 -0.79 -7.93
N ALA A 236 3.66 -1.36 -8.45
CA ALA A 236 4.93 -0.64 -8.55
C ALA A 236 4.86 0.46 -9.63
N LEU A 237 5.41 1.63 -9.30
CA LEU A 237 5.52 2.78 -10.19
C LEU A 237 6.99 3.08 -10.47
N GLY A 238 7.29 3.43 -11.71
CA GLY A 238 8.66 3.72 -12.12
C GLY A 238 8.90 3.59 -13.61
N ALA A 239 10.17 3.67 -14.00
CA ALA A 239 10.53 3.52 -15.41
C ALA A 239 10.12 2.15 -15.97
N ALA A 240 9.52 2.09 -17.17
CA ALA A 240 9.35 0.81 -17.87
C ALA A 240 10.65 -0.03 -17.83
N GLY A 241 10.52 -1.32 -17.50
CA GLY A 241 11.66 -2.23 -17.31
C GLY A 241 12.29 -2.21 -15.91
N THR A 242 11.74 -1.46 -14.96
CA THR A 242 12.19 -1.47 -13.55
C THR A 242 11.28 -2.32 -12.67
N ALA A 243 11.72 -2.57 -11.44
CA ALA A 243 10.93 -3.26 -10.42
C ALA A 243 11.06 -2.60 -9.04
N VAL A 244 10.11 -2.90 -8.17
CA VAL A 244 10.17 -2.63 -6.73
C VAL A 244 10.04 -3.96 -6.00
N ASP A 245 11.00 -4.23 -5.13
CA ASP A 245 11.01 -5.44 -4.30
C ASP A 245 10.30 -5.14 -2.98
N PHE A 246 9.43 -6.04 -2.56
CA PHE A 246 8.72 -5.95 -1.30
C PHE A 246 8.93 -7.21 -0.49
N VAL A 247 9.33 -7.01 0.76
CA VAL A 247 9.10 -8.00 1.80
C VAL A 247 7.64 -7.91 2.22
N VAL A 248 6.95 -9.05 2.25
CA VAL A 248 5.55 -9.15 2.65
C VAL A 248 5.43 -9.99 3.90
N VAL A 249 4.80 -9.46 4.94
CA VAL A 249 4.57 -10.16 6.22
C VAL A 249 3.08 -10.28 6.47
N GLN A 250 2.60 -11.48 6.73
CA GLN A 250 1.20 -11.76 7.08
C GLN A 250 1.11 -13.07 7.87
N PHE A 251 -0.10 -13.45 8.27
CA PHE A 251 -0.39 -14.84 8.64
C PHE A 251 -1.08 -15.57 7.49
N ALA A 252 -0.81 -16.85 7.32
CA ALA A 252 -1.49 -17.70 6.34
C ALA A 252 -1.71 -19.09 6.91
N ASN A 253 -2.78 -19.76 6.52
CA ASN A 253 -3.05 -21.15 6.87
C ASN A 253 -3.03 -22.10 5.66
N GLY A 254 -2.84 -21.57 4.45
CA GLY A 254 -2.74 -22.35 3.20
C GLY A 254 -4.09 -22.68 2.55
N VAL A 255 -5.21 -22.20 3.10
CA VAL A 255 -6.54 -22.38 2.55
C VAL A 255 -6.92 -21.16 1.72
N ALA A 256 -6.98 -21.31 0.40
CA ALA A 256 -7.07 -20.20 -0.55
C ALA A 256 -8.14 -19.14 -0.22
N GLY A 257 -9.39 -19.55 0.06
CA GLY A 257 -10.50 -18.61 0.35
C GLY A 257 -10.50 -18.00 1.77
N GLU A 258 -9.65 -18.51 2.66
CA GLU A 258 -9.42 -17.97 3.99
C GLU A 258 -8.22 -17.03 3.97
N ASP A 259 -7.17 -17.41 3.25
CA ASP A 259 -5.99 -16.58 3.04
C ASP A 259 -6.31 -15.36 2.19
N CYS A 260 -7.05 -15.49 1.08
CA CYS A 260 -7.34 -14.39 0.15
C CYS A 260 -8.75 -14.47 -0.43
N GLN A 261 -9.45 -13.34 -0.43
CA GLN A 261 -10.74 -13.18 -1.09
C GLN A 261 -10.62 -12.10 -2.14
N GLU A 262 -11.05 -12.40 -3.37
CA GLU A 262 -10.82 -11.53 -4.53
C GLU A 262 -12.15 -11.20 -5.22
N VAL A 263 -12.23 -9.97 -5.72
CA VAL A 263 -13.33 -9.52 -6.55
C VAL A 263 -12.82 -8.90 -7.84
N VAL A 264 -13.39 -9.34 -8.96
CA VAL A 264 -13.09 -8.79 -10.29
C VAL A 264 -14.09 -7.68 -10.59
N LEU A 265 -13.56 -6.50 -10.87
CA LEU A 265 -14.30 -5.31 -11.29
C LEU A 265 -14.48 -5.38 -12.81
N ALA A 266 -15.68 -5.70 -13.26
CA ALA A 266 -16.04 -5.63 -14.68
C ALA A 266 -16.42 -4.20 -15.03
N SER A 267 -15.83 -3.65 -16.10
CA SER A 267 -16.34 -2.44 -16.73
C SER A 267 -17.67 -2.77 -17.40
N SER A 268 -18.68 -1.94 -17.14
CA SER A 268 -19.89 -1.94 -17.98
C SER A 268 -19.43 -1.62 -19.41
N GLY A 269 -19.52 -2.57 -20.34
CA GLY A 269 -19.11 -2.35 -21.72
C GLY A 269 -19.80 -1.12 -22.30
N ALA A 270 -19.05 -0.30 -23.02
CA ALA A 270 -19.63 0.74 -23.87
C ALA A 270 -20.52 0.03 -24.91
N GLY A 271 -21.84 0.18 -24.75
CA GLY A 271 -22.81 -0.02 -25.83
C GLY A 271 -22.83 1.20 -26.74
#